data_AF-A0A6F8TH36-F1
#
_entry.id   AF-A0A6F8TH36-F1
#
_cell.length_a   1.000
_cell.length_b   1.000
_cell.length_c   1.000
_cell.angle_alpha   90.00
_cell.angle_beta   90.00
_cell.angle_gamma   90.00
#
_symmetry.space_group_name_H-M   'P 1'
#
loop_
_entity.id
_entity.type
_entity.pdbx_description
1 polymer ?
#
loop_
_entity_poly.entity_id
_entity_poly.type
_entity_poly.pdbx_seq_one_letter_code
_entity_poly.pdbx_strand_id
1 'polypeptide(L)'
;MNKQEMKDLVTKAHHELFNLHDTTALDRYFSEDFIEHSPLVANGISGLRQLVEDCPDMQHEAVRVLADGDLVAIHGRFQGLDENPLVGFDIYRVKDGKIVEHWDGLVAEAAPNVSGRTQLDGPTEIVTHHDPEKNREIVTSFFKKSLIDGNYDAFKEYTDGDQFIQHSPDIGDGVKAVIDFLNNIRNEGQGLVYSKTHRSIADGQFVLTHSEGSIAGNRHAYFELWRVDNGKIVELWDAIPAVPEDEQAVHGYGVF
;
A
#
# COMPACT_ATOMS: atom_id res chain seq x y z
N MET A 1 10.82 -16.44 12.30
CA MET A 1 10.83 -15.13 12.97
C MET A 1 9.42 -14.83 13.41
N ASN A 2 9.25 -14.12 14.53
CA ASN A 2 7.95 -13.58 14.93
C ASN A 2 7.63 -12.27 14.21
N LYS A 3 6.39 -11.76 14.32
CA LYS A 3 5.95 -10.53 13.67
C LYS A 3 6.87 -9.33 13.95
N GLN A 4 7.23 -9.10 15.21
CA GLN A 4 8.08 -7.97 15.59
C GLN A 4 9.49 -8.09 15.00
N GLU A 5 10.10 -9.27 15.06
CA GLU A 5 11.42 -9.52 14.46
C GLU A 5 11.44 -9.24 12.95
N MET A 6 10.35 -9.55 12.23
CA MET A 6 10.27 -9.24 10.80
C MET A 6 10.12 -7.74 10.54
N LYS A 7 9.29 -7.04 11.32
CA LYS A 7 9.17 -5.57 11.23
C LYS A 7 10.52 -4.91 11.49
N ASP A 8 11.23 -5.35 12.53
CA ASP A 8 12.55 -4.82 12.90
C ASP A 8 13.58 -5.09 11.79
N LEU A 9 13.57 -6.30 11.20
CA LEU A 9 14.45 -6.63 10.07
C LEU A 9 14.22 -5.68 8.88
N VAL A 10 12.95 -5.54 8.44
CA VAL A 10 12.61 -4.78 7.23
C VAL A 10 12.80 -3.29 7.45
N THR A 11 12.38 -2.74 8.60
CA THR A 11 12.60 -1.32 8.93
C THR A 11 14.07 -0.98 9.06
N LYS A 12 14.88 -1.86 9.67
CA LYS A 12 16.32 -1.68 9.74
C LYS A 12 16.96 -1.71 8.36
N ALA A 13 16.55 -2.64 7.50
CA ALA A 13 17.01 -2.71 6.12
C ALA A 13 16.68 -1.43 5.35
N HIS A 14 15.44 -0.92 5.43
CA HIS A 14 15.04 0.36 4.84
C HIS A 14 15.89 1.52 5.33
N HIS A 15 16.06 1.62 6.66
CA HIS A 15 16.80 2.75 7.24
C HIS A 15 18.27 2.75 6.82
N GLU A 16 18.93 1.59 6.88
CA GLU A 16 20.34 1.49 6.48
C GLU A 16 20.51 1.69 4.97
N LEU A 17 19.60 1.16 4.14
CA LEU A 17 19.70 1.27 2.70
C LEU A 17 19.35 2.68 2.19
N PHE A 18 18.20 3.23 2.58
CA PHE A 18 17.68 4.46 1.99
C PHE A 18 18.07 5.72 2.75
N ASN A 19 18.24 5.66 4.08
CA ASN A 19 18.53 6.88 4.84
C ASN A 19 20.03 7.04 5.10
N LEU A 20 20.72 5.92 5.38
CA LEU A 20 22.17 5.91 5.56
C LEU A 20 22.94 5.66 4.26
N HIS A 21 22.25 5.33 3.17
CA HIS A 21 22.84 5.03 1.86
C HIS A 21 23.90 3.91 1.91
N ASP A 22 23.77 2.99 2.89
CA ASP A 22 24.67 1.85 3.02
C ASP A 22 24.20 0.73 2.10
N THR A 23 24.70 0.72 0.86
CA THR A 23 24.36 -0.30 -0.13
C THR A 23 24.82 -1.70 0.28
N THR A 24 25.69 -1.86 1.29
CA THR A 24 26.05 -3.18 1.84
C THR A 24 24.93 -3.79 2.69
N ALA A 25 23.87 -3.04 2.99
CA ALA A 25 22.62 -3.54 3.57
C ALA A 25 21.94 -4.60 2.67
N LEU A 26 22.08 -4.48 1.35
CA LEU A 26 21.58 -5.45 0.38
C LEU A 26 22.18 -6.84 0.63
N ASP A 27 23.48 -6.91 0.89
CA ASP A 27 24.19 -8.17 1.15
C ASP A 27 23.80 -8.79 2.51
N ARG A 28 23.47 -7.93 3.49
CA ARG A 28 23.11 -8.35 4.85
C ARG A 28 21.67 -8.81 4.98
N TYR A 29 20.71 -8.12 4.38
CA TYR A 29 19.29 -8.33 4.67
C TYR A 29 18.50 -8.95 3.54
N PHE A 30 18.98 -8.87 2.30
CA PHE A 30 18.27 -9.42 1.15
C PHE A 30 18.85 -10.79 0.76
N SER A 31 18.02 -11.58 0.09
CA SER A 31 18.42 -12.84 -0.54
C SER A 31 19.15 -12.57 -1.86
N GLU A 32 20.05 -13.48 -2.25
CA GLU A 32 20.67 -13.44 -3.58
C GLU A 32 19.63 -13.63 -4.70
N ASP A 33 18.55 -14.37 -4.41
CA ASP A 33 17.41 -14.61 -5.31
C ASP A 33 16.27 -13.60 -5.11
N PHE A 34 16.57 -12.37 -4.64
CA PHE A 34 15.56 -11.34 -4.40
C PHE A 34 14.79 -10.98 -5.68
N ILE A 35 13.47 -11.04 -5.60
CA ILE A 35 12.55 -10.67 -6.68
C ILE A 35 12.00 -9.27 -6.42
N GLU A 36 12.12 -8.42 -7.42
CA GLU A 36 11.66 -7.03 -7.39
C GLU A 36 10.53 -6.85 -8.40
N HIS A 37 9.37 -6.41 -7.91
CA HIS A 37 8.18 -6.16 -8.72
C HIS A 37 7.92 -4.66 -8.96
N SER A 38 8.68 -3.77 -8.31
CA SER A 38 8.57 -2.33 -8.52
C SER A 38 8.85 -1.95 -9.98
N PRO A 39 7.92 -1.24 -10.66
CA PRO A 39 8.16 -0.70 -11.99
C PRO A 39 9.35 0.28 -12.07
N LEU A 40 9.83 0.77 -10.92
CA LEU A 40 10.94 1.72 -10.83
C LEU A 40 12.32 1.05 -10.86
N VAL A 41 12.41 -0.26 -10.60
CA VAL A 41 13.67 -0.94 -10.37
C VAL A 41 13.89 -2.08 -11.37
N ALA A 42 14.79 -1.85 -12.33
CA ALA A 42 15.23 -2.90 -13.25
C ALA A 42 16.19 -3.90 -12.56
N ASN A 43 16.32 -5.13 -13.07
CA ASN A 43 17.42 -6.05 -12.70
C ASN A 43 17.55 -6.42 -11.21
N GLY A 44 16.45 -6.42 -10.45
CA GLY A 44 16.42 -6.89 -9.07
C GLY A 44 17.40 -6.17 -8.15
N ILE A 45 18.12 -6.92 -7.30
CA ILE A 45 19.01 -6.36 -6.26
C ILE A 45 20.08 -5.40 -6.81
N SER A 46 20.54 -5.62 -8.05
CA SER A 46 21.55 -4.77 -8.69
C SER A 46 21.00 -3.42 -9.14
N GLY A 47 19.75 -3.36 -9.62
CA GLY A 47 19.12 -2.09 -9.92
C GLY A 47 18.69 -1.35 -8.66
N LEU A 48 18.29 -2.07 -7.60
CA LEU A 48 18.01 -1.41 -6.31
C LEU A 48 19.27 -0.73 -5.76
N ARG A 49 20.44 -1.38 -5.90
CA ARG A 49 21.73 -0.76 -5.57
C ARG A 49 21.97 0.50 -6.39
N GLN A 50 21.79 0.43 -7.71
CA GLN A 50 21.99 1.56 -8.61
C GLN A 50 21.05 2.72 -8.28
N LEU A 51 19.77 2.45 -7.99
CA LEU A 51 18.79 3.47 -7.60
C LEU A 51 19.27 4.27 -6.38
N VAL A 52 19.74 3.59 -5.35
CA VAL A 52 20.25 4.24 -4.13
C VAL A 52 21.51 5.07 -4.41
N GLU A 53 22.37 4.62 -5.32
CA GLU A 53 23.57 5.37 -5.73
C GLU A 53 23.22 6.60 -6.59
N ASP A 54 22.19 6.50 -7.43
CA ASP A 54 21.72 7.57 -8.32
C ASP A 54 20.89 8.63 -7.58
N CYS A 55 20.29 8.27 -6.44
CA CYS A 55 19.48 9.14 -5.60
C CYS A 55 20.15 9.38 -4.22
N PRO A 56 21.27 10.13 -4.14
CA PRO A 56 22.05 10.30 -2.91
C PRO A 56 21.38 11.18 -1.84
N ASP A 57 20.31 11.90 -2.21
CA ASP A 57 19.50 12.70 -1.31
C ASP A 57 18.22 11.96 -0.88
N MET A 58 18.06 10.70 -1.29
CA MET A 58 16.87 9.92 -0.97
C MET A 58 16.73 9.73 0.54
N GLN A 59 15.52 9.88 1.05
CA GLN A 59 15.19 9.58 2.45
C GLN A 59 13.84 8.91 2.50
N HIS A 60 13.71 7.91 3.37
CA HIS A 60 12.45 7.23 3.63
C HIS A 60 11.97 7.46 5.07
N GLU A 61 10.69 7.80 5.21
CA GLU A 61 9.97 7.96 6.47
C GLU A 61 8.87 6.90 6.58
N ALA A 62 9.08 5.89 7.43
CA ALA A 62 8.06 4.89 7.71
C ALA A 62 7.03 5.45 8.71
N VAL A 63 5.75 5.45 8.32
CA VAL A 63 4.63 5.93 9.14
C VAL A 63 3.88 4.78 9.81
N ARG A 64 3.64 3.69 9.08
CA ARG A 64 3.02 2.47 9.63
C ARG A 64 3.78 1.24 9.16
N VAL A 65 3.91 0.25 10.04
CA VAL A 65 4.57 -1.03 9.73
C VAL A 65 3.69 -2.18 10.21
N LEU A 66 3.23 -2.99 9.26
CA LEU A 66 2.33 -4.12 9.48
C LEU A 66 3.06 -5.42 9.23
N ALA A 67 2.72 -6.49 9.95
CA ALA A 67 3.26 -7.82 9.68
C ALA A 67 2.19 -8.91 9.78
N ASP A 68 2.19 -9.82 8.81
CA ASP A 68 1.19 -10.86 8.65
C ASP A 68 1.76 -12.05 7.87
N GLY A 69 1.71 -13.24 8.47
CA GLY A 69 2.37 -14.41 7.89
C GLY A 69 3.88 -14.18 7.70
N ASP A 70 4.32 -14.22 6.45
CA ASP A 70 5.70 -13.93 6.00
C ASP A 70 5.84 -12.55 5.32
N LEU A 71 4.79 -11.72 5.37
CA LEU A 71 4.76 -10.40 4.76
C LEU A 71 4.95 -9.29 5.80
N VAL A 72 5.66 -8.24 5.40
CA VAL A 72 5.76 -6.95 6.09
C VAL A 72 5.33 -5.86 5.14
N ALA A 73 4.41 -4.99 5.53
CA ALA A 73 4.08 -3.80 4.76
C ALA A 73 4.57 -2.54 5.48
N ILE A 74 5.07 -1.58 4.72
CA ILE A 74 5.39 -0.24 5.19
C ILE A 74 4.49 0.74 4.45
N HIS A 75 3.82 1.62 5.19
CA HIS A 75 3.19 2.82 4.65
C HIS A 75 4.10 4.00 5.00
N GLY A 76 4.56 4.76 4.02
CA GLY A 76 5.56 5.80 4.24
C GLY A 76 5.67 6.85 3.14
N ARG A 77 6.71 7.67 3.29
CA ARG A 77 7.09 8.74 2.36
C ARG A 77 8.53 8.56 1.91
N PHE A 78 8.75 8.66 0.60
CA PHE A 78 10.07 8.89 0.00
C PHE A 78 10.23 10.38 -0.36
N GLN A 79 11.37 10.95 0.00
CA GLN A 79 11.85 12.25 -0.50
C GLN A 79 13.12 12.01 -1.31
N GLY A 80 13.33 12.77 -2.38
CA GLY A 80 14.54 12.65 -3.23
C GLY A 80 14.56 11.47 -4.21
N LEU A 81 13.51 10.65 -4.24
CA LEU A 81 13.31 9.58 -5.23
C LEU A 81 12.75 10.10 -6.56
N ASP A 82 11.92 11.14 -6.49
CA ASP A 82 11.36 11.87 -7.65
C ASP A 82 11.42 13.39 -7.36
N GLU A 83 11.06 14.23 -8.33
CA GLU A 83 10.99 15.69 -8.19
C GLU A 83 10.11 16.11 -7.00
N ASN A 84 9.01 15.39 -6.79
CA ASN A 84 8.10 15.57 -5.66
C ASN A 84 8.19 14.36 -4.72
N PRO A 85 7.95 14.53 -3.41
CA PRO A 85 7.83 13.40 -2.50
C PRO A 85 6.80 12.39 -2.99
N LEU A 86 7.13 11.12 -2.84
CA LEU A 86 6.23 10.01 -3.11
C LEU A 86 5.73 9.42 -1.80
N VAL A 87 4.47 9.04 -1.76
CA VAL A 87 3.81 8.40 -0.61
C VAL A 87 3.10 7.14 -1.06
N GLY A 88 3.04 6.15 -0.18
CA GLY A 88 2.34 4.92 -0.49
C GLY A 88 2.87 3.74 0.29
N PHE A 89 2.89 2.57 -0.34
CA PHE A 89 3.10 1.31 0.34
C PHE A 89 4.19 0.49 -0.30
N ASP A 90 5.03 -0.11 0.53
CA ASP A 90 5.93 -1.19 0.18
C ASP A 90 5.43 -2.47 0.87
N ILE A 91 5.52 -3.61 0.18
CA ILE A 91 5.25 -4.94 0.73
C ILE A 91 6.48 -5.81 0.50
N TYR A 92 7.00 -6.38 1.57
CA TYR A 92 8.16 -7.27 1.56
C TYR A 92 7.76 -8.68 1.99
N ARG A 93 8.25 -9.70 1.29
CA ARG A 93 8.23 -11.08 1.78
C ARG A 93 9.54 -11.38 2.50
N VAL A 94 9.45 -11.98 3.68
CA VAL A 94 10.59 -12.39 4.50
C VAL A 94 10.63 -13.90 4.62
N LYS A 95 11.77 -14.51 4.28
CA LYS A 95 11.99 -15.95 4.39
C LYS A 95 13.40 -16.22 4.89
N ASP A 96 13.52 -17.16 5.83
CA ASP A 96 14.81 -17.61 6.39
C ASP A 96 15.72 -16.47 6.89
N GLY A 97 15.12 -15.41 7.44
CA GLY A 97 15.85 -14.25 7.95
C GLY A 97 16.27 -13.22 6.90
N LYS A 98 15.77 -13.34 5.66
CA LYS A 98 16.09 -12.47 4.53
C LYS A 98 14.84 -11.91 3.88
N ILE A 99 14.95 -10.71 3.31
CA ILE A 99 13.97 -10.14 2.38
C ILE A 99 14.17 -10.85 1.04
N VAL A 100 13.10 -11.45 0.52
CA VAL A 100 13.16 -12.28 -0.69
C VAL A 100 12.32 -11.75 -1.85
N GLU A 101 11.39 -10.84 -1.58
CA GLU A 101 10.46 -10.33 -2.59
C GLU A 101 9.93 -8.97 -2.17
N HIS A 102 9.67 -8.09 -3.13
CA HIS A 102 9.18 -6.73 -2.90
C HIS A 102 8.15 -6.31 -3.95
N TRP A 103 7.11 -5.59 -3.52
CA TRP A 103 6.16 -4.84 -4.35
C TRP A 103 5.97 -3.46 -3.76
N ASP A 104 5.78 -2.45 -4.60
CA ASP A 104 5.41 -1.11 -4.16
C ASP A 104 4.18 -0.56 -4.89
N GLY A 105 3.61 0.48 -4.29
CA GLY A 105 2.60 1.33 -4.88
C GLY A 105 2.78 2.74 -4.36
N LEU A 106 3.47 3.58 -5.14
CA LEU A 106 3.82 4.94 -4.79
C LEU A 106 3.09 5.95 -5.68
N VAL A 107 2.57 7.01 -5.08
CA VAL A 107 1.94 8.14 -5.77
C VAL A 107 2.56 9.45 -5.30
N ALA A 108 2.45 10.50 -6.09
CA ALA A 108 2.89 11.83 -5.67
C ALA A 108 2.13 12.28 -4.41
N GLU A 109 2.84 12.92 -3.49
CA GLU A 109 2.22 13.52 -2.31
C GLU A 109 1.31 14.69 -2.72
N ALA A 110 0.06 14.64 -2.26
CA ALA A 110 -0.95 15.66 -2.53
C ALA A 110 -1.12 16.62 -1.34
N ALA A 111 -1.75 17.76 -1.62
CA ALA A 111 -2.27 18.63 -0.58
C ALA A 111 -3.38 17.91 0.22
N PRO A 112 -3.67 18.34 1.47
CA PRO A 112 -4.76 17.76 2.23
C PRO A 112 -6.10 17.79 1.47
N ASN A 113 -6.90 16.75 1.61
CA ASN A 113 -8.20 16.65 0.96
C ASN A 113 -9.20 17.69 1.50
N VAL A 114 -10.43 17.66 0.97
CA VAL A 114 -11.49 18.61 1.37
C VAL A 114 -11.89 18.54 2.86
N SER A 115 -11.54 17.45 3.55
CA SER A 115 -11.72 17.27 5.00
C SER A 115 -10.46 17.60 5.81
N GLY A 116 -9.37 18.01 5.17
CA GLY A 116 -8.10 18.35 5.81
C GLY A 116 -7.23 17.14 6.16
N ARG A 117 -7.51 15.96 5.61
CA ARG A 117 -6.73 14.73 5.80
C ARG A 117 -5.58 14.65 4.80
N THR A 118 -4.48 14.01 5.19
CA THR A 118 -3.35 13.73 4.29
C THR A 118 -3.27 12.25 4.01
N GLN A 119 -2.45 11.85 3.04
CA GLN A 119 -2.22 10.43 2.76
C GLN A 119 -1.51 9.69 3.90
N LEU A 120 -0.96 10.40 4.91
CA LEU A 120 -0.14 9.81 5.96
C LEU A 120 -0.71 9.99 7.38
N ASP A 121 -1.57 10.98 7.63
CA ASP A 121 -2.08 11.27 8.98
C ASP A 121 -3.03 10.18 9.53
N GLY A 122 -3.47 10.34 10.78
CA GLY A 122 -4.29 9.35 11.50
C GLY A 122 -3.49 8.37 12.36
N PRO A 123 -4.12 7.34 12.93
CA PRO A 123 -3.47 6.41 13.86
C PRO A 123 -2.35 5.60 13.20
N THR A 124 -1.24 5.40 13.91
CA THR A 124 -0.07 4.63 13.44
C THR A 124 0.20 3.37 14.27
N GLU A 125 -0.17 3.39 15.54
CA GLU A 125 0.08 2.30 16.48
C GLU A 125 -0.83 1.10 16.25
N ILE A 126 -0.26 -0.11 16.28
CA ILE A 126 -1.03 -1.35 16.21
C ILE A 126 -1.65 -1.66 17.57
N VAL A 127 -2.97 -1.78 17.61
CA VAL A 127 -3.73 -2.10 18.82
C VAL A 127 -3.93 -3.61 18.90
N THR A 128 -3.25 -4.25 19.86
CA THR A 128 -3.09 -5.71 19.91
C THR A 128 -4.30 -6.50 20.40
N HIS A 129 -5.35 -5.84 20.90
CA HIS A 129 -6.58 -6.52 21.34
C HIS A 129 -7.62 -6.71 20.22
N HIS A 130 -7.35 -6.18 19.02
CA HIS A 130 -8.15 -6.49 17.84
C HIS A 130 -7.86 -7.91 17.34
N ASP A 131 -8.83 -8.49 16.64
CA ASP A 131 -8.69 -9.76 15.93
C ASP A 131 -8.38 -9.48 14.45
N PRO A 132 -7.12 -9.60 14.01
CA PRO A 132 -6.73 -9.26 12.64
C PRO A 132 -7.40 -10.14 11.60
N GLU A 133 -7.64 -11.43 11.88
CA GLU A 133 -8.30 -12.31 10.91
C GLU A 133 -9.77 -11.96 10.75
N LYS A 134 -10.46 -11.68 11.84
CA LYS A 134 -11.83 -11.16 11.77
C LYS A 134 -11.92 -9.84 11.01
N ASN A 135 -10.96 -8.94 11.23
CA ASN A 135 -10.89 -7.68 10.48
C ASN A 135 -10.64 -7.92 8.99
N ARG A 136 -9.76 -8.88 8.65
CA ARG A 136 -9.54 -9.30 7.26
C ARG A 136 -10.81 -9.81 6.62
N GLU A 137 -11.59 -10.66 7.31
CA GLU A 137 -12.86 -11.17 6.80
C GLU A 137 -13.87 -10.05 6.52
N ILE A 138 -13.97 -9.06 7.41
CA ILE A 138 -14.83 -7.87 7.23
C ILE A 138 -14.40 -7.10 5.98
N VAL A 139 -13.11 -6.77 5.87
CA VAL A 139 -12.58 -5.96 4.77
C VAL A 139 -12.68 -6.70 3.45
N THR A 140 -12.32 -7.99 3.37
CA THR A 140 -12.41 -8.77 2.13
C THR A 140 -13.86 -9.00 1.67
N SER A 141 -14.79 -9.19 2.60
CA SER A 141 -16.23 -9.27 2.28
C SER A 141 -16.78 -7.95 1.76
N PHE A 142 -16.41 -6.84 2.41
CA PHE A 142 -16.72 -5.49 1.96
C PHE A 142 -16.14 -5.23 0.57
N PHE A 143 -14.85 -5.50 0.38
CA PHE A 143 -14.12 -5.25 -0.86
C PHE A 143 -14.78 -5.95 -2.03
N LYS A 144 -15.09 -7.24 -1.87
CA LYS A 144 -15.80 -8.02 -2.89
C LYS A 144 -17.15 -7.40 -3.23
N LYS A 145 -18.00 -7.17 -2.22
CA LYS A 145 -19.38 -6.70 -2.45
C LYS A 145 -19.42 -5.28 -3.00
N SER A 146 -18.61 -4.37 -2.44
CA SER A 146 -18.64 -2.95 -2.76
C SER A 146 -17.86 -2.61 -4.02
N LEU A 147 -16.63 -3.12 -4.13
CA LEU A 147 -15.66 -2.67 -5.13
C LEU A 147 -15.61 -3.60 -6.35
N ILE A 148 -15.54 -4.92 -6.14
CA ILE A 148 -15.53 -5.89 -7.25
C ILE A 148 -16.93 -6.03 -7.88
N ASP A 149 -17.97 -6.24 -7.07
CA ASP A 149 -19.35 -6.41 -7.57
C ASP A 149 -20.02 -5.05 -7.89
N GLY A 150 -19.36 -3.92 -7.58
CA GLY A 150 -19.81 -2.56 -7.90
C GLY A 150 -21.04 -2.09 -7.11
N ASN A 151 -21.38 -2.74 -5.99
CA ASN A 151 -22.50 -2.38 -5.14
C ASN A 151 -22.09 -1.37 -4.06
N TYR A 152 -21.96 -0.10 -4.44
CA TYR A 152 -21.54 0.97 -3.51
C TYR A 152 -22.50 1.22 -2.34
N ASP A 153 -23.75 0.73 -2.39
CA ASP A 153 -24.64 0.80 -1.21
C ASP A 153 -24.12 -0.05 -0.04
N ALA A 154 -23.28 -1.06 -0.31
CA ALA A 154 -22.65 -1.85 0.73
C ALA A 154 -21.73 -1.03 1.64
N PHE A 155 -21.22 0.13 1.22
CA PHE A 155 -20.53 1.04 2.15
C PHE A 155 -21.39 1.36 3.37
N LYS A 156 -22.71 1.59 3.20
CA LYS A 156 -23.62 1.90 4.32
C LYS A 156 -23.74 0.76 5.33
N GLU A 157 -23.50 -0.49 4.89
CA GLU A 157 -23.58 -1.67 5.75
C GLU A 157 -22.28 -1.92 6.52
N TYR A 158 -21.12 -1.71 5.87
CA TYR A 158 -19.81 -2.14 6.40
C TYR A 158 -19.05 -1.04 7.13
N THR A 159 -19.38 0.23 6.89
CA THR A 159 -18.62 1.37 7.41
C THR A 159 -19.36 2.10 8.54
N ASP A 160 -18.69 3.09 9.13
CA ASP A 160 -19.22 3.98 10.18
C ASP A 160 -19.94 5.23 9.65
N GLY A 161 -20.53 5.13 8.46
CA GLY A 161 -21.42 6.15 7.92
C GLY A 161 -20.75 7.53 7.81
N ASP A 162 -21.30 8.51 8.51
CA ASP A 162 -20.79 9.90 8.48
C ASP A 162 -19.47 10.08 9.24
N GLN A 163 -19.05 9.09 10.06
CA GLN A 163 -17.78 9.12 10.79
C GLN A 163 -16.64 8.42 10.03
N PHE A 164 -16.90 7.88 8.84
CA PHE A 164 -15.86 7.27 8.01
C PHE A 164 -14.84 8.33 7.59
N ILE A 165 -13.57 8.13 7.98
CA ILE A 165 -12.48 9.04 7.66
C ILE A 165 -11.82 8.62 6.34
N GLN A 166 -11.56 9.58 5.47
CA GLN A 166 -10.99 9.33 4.16
C GLN A 166 -9.69 10.09 3.96
N HIS A 167 -8.65 9.39 3.50
CA HIS A 167 -7.34 9.96 3.23
C HIS A 167 -6.99 10.06 1.73
N SER A 168 -7.80 9.47 0.84
CA SER A 168 -7.66 9.71 -0.60
C SER A 168 -7.73 11.22 -0.88
N PRO A 169 -6.79 11.80 -1.65
CA PRO A 169 -6.71 13.25 -1.87
C PRO A 169 -7.99 13.87 -2.46
N ASP A 170 -8.71 13.11 -3.28
CA ASP A 170 -9.86 13.60 -4.04
C ASP A 170 -11.21 13.45 -3.31
N ILE A 171 -11.23 12.79 -2.14
CA ILE A 171 -12.48 12.37 -1.49
C ILE A 171 -12.50 12.87 -0.04
N GLY A 172 -13.60 13.50 0.36
CA GLY A 172 -13.81 13.92 1.76
C GLY A 172 -14.31 12.80 2.67
N ASP A 173 -14.27 13.07 3.97
CA ASP A 173 -14.86 12.23 5.02
C ASP A 173 -16.35 11.96 4.77
N GLY A 174 -16.81 10.81 5.27
CA GLY A 174 -18.19 10.36 5.25
C GLY A 174 -18.52 9.50 4.02
N VAL A 175 -19.25 8.41 4.27
CA VAL A 175 -19.64 7.43 3.24
C VAL A 175 -20.39 8.04 2.07
N LYS A 176 -21.20 9.08 2.33
CA LYS A 176 -21.92 9.75 1.25
C LYS A 176 -20.96 10.36 0.23
N ALA A 177 -19.88 11.02 0.69
CA ALA A 177 -18.88 11.62 -0.18
C ALA A 177 -18.19 10.55 -1.04
N VAL A 178 -17.84 9.42 -0.42
CA VAL A 178 -17.24 8.26 -1.13
C VAL A 178 -18.19 7.71 -2.20
N ILE A 179 -19.43 7.42 -1.86
CA ILE A 179 -20.42 6.87 -2.80
C ILE A 179 -20.69 7.85 -3.95
N ASP A 180 -20.85 9.14 -3.66
CA ASP A 180 -21.09 10.16 -4.68
C ASP A 180 -19.90 10.25 -5.65
N PHE A 181 -18.67 10.29 -5.13
CA PHE A 181 -17.44 10.33 -5.92
C PHE A 181 -17.32 9.10 -6.83
N LEU A 182 -17.44 7.90 -6.27
CA LEU A 182 -17.34 6.64 -7.03
C LEU A 182 -18.42 6.53 -8.11
N ASN A 183 -19.63 7.01 -7.85
CA ASN A 183 -20.68 7.07 -8.85
C ASN A 183 -20.37 8.08 -9.96
N ASN A 184 -19.80 9.23 -9.61
CA ASN A 184 -19.44 10.26 -10.58
C ASN A 184 -18.40 9.74 -11.57
N ILE A 185 -17.25 9.25 -11.08
CA ILE A 185 -16.19 8.73 -11.94
C ILE A 185 -16.67 7.54 -12.77
N ARG A 186 -17.54 6.68 -12.23
CA ARG A 186 -18.15 5.58 -12.97
C ARG A 186 -18.99 6.08 -14.15
N ASN A 187 -19.81 7.10 -13.95
CA ASN A 187 -20.66 7.68 -15.00
C ASN A 187 -19.84 8.41 -16.07
N GLU A 188 -18.65 8.89 -15.72
CA GLU A 188 -17.71 9.56 -16.64
C GLU A 188 -16.79 8.57 -17.38
N GLY A 189 -16.93 7.26 -17.14
CA GLY A 189 -16.07 6.23 -17.76
C GLY A 189 -14.69 6.11 -17.11
N GLN A 190 -14.50 6.71 -15.93
CA GLN A 190 -13.29 6.68 -15.12
C GLN A 190 -13.47 5.83 -13.85
N GLY A 191 -14.48 4.95 -13.83
CA GLY A 191 -14.73 4.07 -12.68
C GLY A 191 -13.55 3.17 -12.38
N LEU A 192 -13.31 2.92 -11.09
CA LEU A 192 -12.36 1.91 -10.63
C LEU A 192 -12.89 0.53 -10.99
N VAL A 193 -12.15 -0.22 -11.80
CA VAL A 193 -12.47 -1.61 -12.15
C VAL A 193 -11.49 -2.51 -11.43
N TYR A 194 -11.99 -3.40 -10.58
CA TYR A 194 -11.16 -4.38 -9.86
C TYR A 194 -11.20 -5.73 -10.57
N SER A 195 -10.02 -6.28 -10.83
CA SER A 195 -9.86 -7.57 -11.52
C SER A 195 -9.56 -8.71 -10.54
N LYS A 196 -8.61 -8.50 -9.62
CA LYS A 196 -8.14 -9.53 -8.71
C LYS A 196 -7.49 -8.94 -7.46
N THR A 197 -7.82 -9.49 -6.29
CA THR A 197 -7.03 -9.27 -5.07
C THR A 197 -5.88 -10.27 -5.04
N HIS A 198 -4.65 -9.79 -5.00
CA HIS A 198 -3.45 -10.64 -5.00
C HIS A 198 -3.02 -11.01 -3.59
N ARG A 199 -3.16 -10.09 -2.63
CA ARG A 199 -2.81 -10.33 -1.22
C ARG A 199 -3.55 -9.39 -0.27
N SER A 200 -3.58 -9.77 1.00
CA SER A 200 -4.01 -8.92 2.10
C SER A 200 -3.08 -9.11 3.30
N ILE A 201 -2.89 -8.05 4.08
CA ILE A 201 -1.98 -8.02 5.24
C ILE A 201 -2.77 -7.46 6.42
N ALA A 202 -3.06 -8.29 7.43
CA ALA A 202 -3.86 -7.90 8.59
C ALA A 202 -3.03 -7.87 9.88
N ASP A 203 -3.04 -6.72 10.55
CA ASP A 203 -2.31 -6.51 11.80
C ASP A 203 -3.07 -5.57 12.75
N GLY A 204 -3.52 -6.12 13.88
CA GLY A 204 -4.43 -5.44 14.80
C GLY A 204 -5.68 -4.93 14.07
N GLN A 205 -5.91 -3.63 14.14
CA GLN A 205 -7.03 -2.93 13.53
C GLN A 205 -6.89 -2.67 12.03
N PHE A 206 -5.72 -2.91 11.45
CA PHE A 206 -5.43 -2.55 10.07
C PHE A 206 -5.48 -3.76 9.14
N VAL A 207 -5.97 -3.54 7.92
CA VAL A 207 -5.93 -4.51 6.82
C VAL A 207 -5.52 -3.78 5.56
N LEU A 208 -4.36 -4.10 5.00
CA LEU A 208 -3.96 -3.66 3.67
C LEU A 208 -4.44 -4.66 2.63
N THR A 209 -5.06 -4.18 1.55
CA THR A 209 -5.35 -4.96 0.34
C THR A 209 -4.46 -4.51 -0.79
N HIS A 210 -3.85 -5.46 -1.50
CA HIS A 210 -3.13 -5.21 -2.76
C HIS A 210 -3.83 -5.96 -3.89
N SER A 211 -4.34 -5.20 -4.85
CA SER A 211 -5.16 -5.70 -5.95
C SER A 211 -4.80 -5.07 -7.28
N GLU A 212 -5.24 -5.72 -8.35
CA GLU A 212 -5.08 -5.29 -9.73
C GLU A 212 -6.42 -4.86 -10.31
N GLY A 213 -6.37 -3.85 -11.18
CA GLY A 213 -7.54 -3.34 -11.86
C GLY A 213 -7.20 -2.33 -12.96
N SER A 214 -8.19 -1.54 -13.35
CA SER A 214 -8.00 -0.46 -14.33
C SER A 214 -8.84 0.78 -14.05
N ILE A 215 -8.35 1.92 -14.50
CA ILE A 215 -9.04 3.22 -14.50
C ILE A 215 -9.00 3.75 -15.93
N ALA A 216 -10.17 4.03 -16.51
CA ALA A 216 -10.30 4.46 -17.91
C ALA A 216 -9.55 3.55 -18.92
N GLY A 217 -9.49 2.25 -18.63
CA GLY A 217 -8.81 1.25 -19.45
C GLY A 217 -7.29 1.12 -19.23
N ASN A 218 -6.67 1.98 -18.42
CA ASN A 218 -5.26 1.86 -18.06
C ASN A 218 -5.08 0.97 -16.82
N ARG A 219 -4.10 0.07 -16.83
CA ARG A 219 -3.79 -0.84 -15.74
C ARG A 219 -3.29 -0.09 -14.51
N HIS A 220 -3.78 -0.46 -13.34
CA HIS A 220 -3.40 0.14 -12.05
C HIS A 220 -3.20 -0.95 -10.99
N ALA A 221 -2.25 -0.70 -10.10
CA ALA A 221 -2.14 -1.41 -8.83
C ALA A 221 -2.88 -0.61 -7.75
N TYR A 222 -3.64 -1.29 -6.91
CA TYR A 222 -4.47 -0.70 -5.87
C TYR A 222 -3.91 -1.16 -4.54
N PHE A 223 -3.39 -0.22 -3.77
CA PHE A 223 -3.00 -0.41 -2.38
C PHE A 223 -3.97 0.38 -1.51
N GLU A 224 -4.77 -0.33 -0.71
CA GLU A 224 -5.81 0.27 0.11
C GLU A 224 -5.69 -0.27 1.54
N LEU A 225 -5.32 0.61 2.47
CA LEU A 225 -5.21 0.32 3.90
C LEU A 225 -6.50 0.72 4.59
N TRP A 226 -7.15 -0.25 5.22
CA TRP A 226 -8.41 -0.09 5.92
C TRP A 226 -8.18 -0.18 7.43
N ARG A 227 -8.81 0.71 8.21
CA ARG A 227 -8.92 0.54 9.66
C ARG A 227 -10.31 0.03 10.03
N VAL A 228 -10.33 -0.98 10.90
CA VAL A 228 -11.55 -1.58 11.45
C VAL A 228 -11.65 -1.29 12.94
N ASP A 229 -12.77 -0.74 13.38
CA ASP A 229 -13.09 -0.58 14.79
C ASP A 229 -14.52 -1.03 15.08
N ASN A 230 -14.73 -1.71 16.20
CA ASN A 230 -16.03 -2.22 16.63
C ASN A 230 -16.82 -2.98 15.53
N GLY A 231 -16.12 -3.69 14.65
CA GLY A 231 -16.70 -4.47 13.55
C GLY A 231 -17.15 -3.63 12.34
N LYS A 232 -16.72 -2.36 12.26
CA LYS A 232 -16.97 -1.45 11.15
C LYS A 232 -15.67 -0.96 10.55
N ILE A 233 -15.67 -0.72 9.24
CA ILE A 233 -14.57 -0.03 8.57
C ILE A 233 -14.74 1.46 8.82
N VAL A 234 -13.74 2.08 9.42
CA VAL A 234 -13.84 3.46 9.95
C VAL A 234 -12.90 4.45 9.27
N GLU A 235 -11.89 3.97 8.56
CA GLU A 235 -10.87 4.83 7.93
C GLU A 235 -10.20 4.12 6.75
N LEU A 236 -9.79 4.89 5.73
CA LEU A 236 -9.09 4.39 4.54
C LEU A 236 -7.92 5.30 4.13
N TRP A 237 -6.79 4.69 3.78
CA TRP A 237 -5.70 5.31 3.02
C TRP A 237 -5.45 4.52 1.74
N ASP A 238 -5.12 5.19 0.64
CA ASP A 238 -4.82 4.53 -0.62
C ASP A 238 -3.61 5.11 -1.36
N ALA A 239 -3.05 4.25 -2.23
CA ALA A 239 -2.14 4.63 -3.28
C ALA A 239 -2.48 3.77 -4.51
N ILE A 240 -2.87 4.43 -5.60
CA ILE A 240 -3.36 3.76 -6.82
C ILE A 240 -2.53 4.23 -8.02
N PRO A 241 -1.26 3.80 -8.14
CA PRO A 241 -0.45 4.14 -9.30
C PRO A 241 -0.91 3.40 -10.56
N ALA A 242 -0.74 4.07 -11.71
CA ALA A 242 -0.75 3.38 -12.99
C ALA A 242 0.49 2.47 -13.07
N VAL A 243 0.33 1.28 -13.66
CA VAL A 243 1.42 0.31 -13.81
C VAL A 243 1.53 -0.13 -15.26
N PRO A 244 2.74 -0.47 -15.75
CA PRO A 244 2.92 -0.92 -17.12
C PRO A 244 2.25 -2.29 -17.37
N GLU A 245 2.01 -2.59 -18.64
CA GLU A 245 1.78 -3.98 -19.06
C GLU A 245 3.04 -4.81 -18.83
N ASP A 246 2.91 -6.13 -18.65
CA ASP A 246 4.03 -7.00 -18.29
C ASP A 246 5.16 -6.96 -19.34
N GLU A 247 4.82 -6.80 -20.63
CA GLU A 247 5.81 -6.66 -21.71
C GLU A 247 6.55 -5.31 -21.71
N GLN A 248 6.03 -4.32 -20.99
CA GLN A 248 6.57 -2.96 -20.88
C GLN A 248 7.29 -2.72 -19.55
N ALA A 249 7.14 -3.63 -18.58
CA ALA A 249 7.83 -3.56 -17.31
C ALA A 249 9.36 -3.64 -17.49
N VAL A 250 10.11 -2.98 -16.61
CA VAL A 250 11.57 -2.95 -16.62
C VAL A 250 12.20 -4.28 -16.15
N HIS A 251 11.38 -5.27 -15.81
CA HIS A 251 11.75 -6.60 -15.33
C HIS A 251 10.69 -7.64 -15.74
N GLY A 252 11.06 -8.94 -15.70
CA GLY A 252 10.18 -10.04 -16.14
C GLY A 252 9.30 -10.67 -15.06
N TYR A 253 9.22 -10.11 -13.85
CA TYR A 253 8.51 -10.72 -12.71
C TYR A 253 7.03 -10.35 -12.60
N GLY A 254 6.53 -9.46 -13.48
CA GLY A 254 5.22 -8.83 -13.33
C GLY A 254 5.19 -7.83 -12.18
N VAL A 255 4.15 -7.01 -12.08
CA VAL A 255 4.02 -5.95 -11.05
C VAL A 255 3.18 -6.38 -9.84
N PHE A 256 2.61 -7.60 -9.88
CA PHE A 256 1.68 -8.11 -8.86
C PHE A 256 2.17 -9.37 -8.16
#